data_AF-A0A7X3XBY7-F1
#
_entry.id   AF-A0A7X3XBY7-F1
#
_cell.length_a   1.000
_cell.length_b   1.000
_cell.length_c   1.000
_cell.angle_alpha   90.00
_cell.angle_beta   90.00
_cell.angle_gamma   90.00
#
_symmetry.space_group_name_H-M   'P 1'
#
loop_
_entity.id
_entity.type
_entity.pdbx_description
1 polymer ?
#
loop_
_entity_poly.entity_id
_entity_poly.type
_entity_poly.pdbx_seq_one_letter_code
_entity_poly.pdbx_strand_id
1 'polypeptide(L)'
;MIKRRLNIRMSGLGGQGAVTAAHVLAMAASRDGKFAISNPFFGAEKRMAPAESYCRIGVSRIYDRGELVFPDVIEVFHPQVITMGKSYTMPFYSGIKENGVVVINSDVPLLSDEDVKRLKDLNVAVFYIKGTQVALEVAGTELSTNMTMIGSVSGITKCVSLEALEGALQERFGKKFVASGGTATLDEAIKKKFAKKEMLLKKNLETVVKSYEMASEWAEKNNIELAVAAA
;
A
#
# COMPACT_ATOMS: atom_id res chain seq x y z
N MET A 1 12.30 -2.73 16.39
CA MET A 1 11.44 -3.89 16.72
C MET A 1 11.17 -4.78 15.50
N ILE A 2 11.86 -5.93 15.42
CA ILE A 2 11.59 -6.97 14.41
C ILE A 2 10.40 -7.83 14.87
N LYS A 3 9.37 -7.96 14.03
CA LYS A 3 8.18 -8.77 14.30
C LYS A 3 8.18 -10.04 13.47
N ARG A 4 7.62 -11.12 14.03
CA ARG A 4 7.34 -12.37 13.29
C ARG A 4 6.21 -12.22 12.27
N ARG A 5 5.32 -11.24 12.51
CA ARG A 5 4.18 -10.92 11.66
C ARG A 5 3.87 -9.43 11.74
N LEU A 6 3.57 -8.86 10.58
CA LEU A 6 3.11 -7.48 10.41
C LEU A 6 1.70 -7.49 9.85
N ASN A 7 0.82 -6.75 10.52
CA ASN A 7 -0.57 -6.56 10.14
C ASN A 7 -0.74 -5.12 9.64
N ILE A 8 -1.12 -4.95 8.38
CA ILE A 8 -1.31 -3.65 7.72
C ILE A 8 -2.80 -3.48 7.42
N ARG A 9 -3.40 -2.39 7.90
CA ARG A 9 -4.75 -1.95 7.51
C ARG A 9 -4.64 -0.77 6.55
N MET A 10 -5.29 -0.87 5.42
CA MET A 10 -5.33 0.15 4.38
C MET A 10 -6.76 0.69 4.29
N SER A 11 -6.97 1.90 4.77
CA SER A 11 -8.26 2.60 4.74
C SER A 11 -8.26 3.64 3.63
N GLY A 12 -9.33 3.66 2.84
CA GLY A 12 -9.46 4.57 1.71
C GLY A 12 -10.89 4.67 1.22
N LEU A 13 -11.04 5.21 0.01
CA LEU A 13 -12.30 5.27 -0.69
C LEU A 13 -12.28 4.33 -1.89
N GLY A 14 -13.46 3.84 -2.29
CA GLY A 14 -13.61 3.07 -3.53
C GLY A 14 -12.96 3.79 -4.72
N GLY A 15 -12.03 3.11 -5.39
CA GLY A 15 -11.26 3.65 -6.53
C GLY A 15 -9.82 4.08 -6.22
N GLN A 16 -9.45 4.27 -4.95
CA GLN A 16 -8.10 4.72 -4.54
C GLN A 16 -7.04 3.60 -4.53
N GLY A 17 -7.44 2.35 -4.82
CA GLY A 17 -6.50 1.26 -5.00
C GLY A 17 -5.99 0.57 -3.73
N ALA A 18 -6.64 0.76 -2.56
CA ALA A 18 -6.29 0.06 -1.31
C ALA A 18 -6.30 -1.48 -1.46
N VAL A 19 -7.33 -2.03 -2.13
CA VAL A 19 -7.41 -3.48 -2.42
C VAL A 19 -6.26 -3.94 -3.32
N THR A 20 -5.90 -3.12 -4.31
CA THR A 20 -4.78 -3.42 -5.20
C THR A 20 -3.46 -3.40 -4.45
N ALA A 21 -3.26 -2.43 -3.57
CA ALA A 21 -2.07 -2.31 -2.74
C ALA A 21 -1.89 -3.52 -1.81
N ALA A 22 -2.93 -3.92 -1.08
CA ALA A 22 -2.88 -5.08 -0.20
C ALA A 22 -2.50 -6.36 -0.96
N HIS A 23 -3.08 -6.55 -2.14
CA HIS A 23 -2.80 -7.72 -2.98
C HIS A 23 -1.36 -7.67 -3.54
N VAL A 24 -0.89 -6.52 -4.03
CA VAL A 24 0.50 -6.38 -4.52
C VAL A 24 1.51 -6.64 -3.40
N LEU A 25 1.28 -6.10 -2.19
CA LEU A 25 2.14 -6.39 -1.04
C LEU A 25 2.15 -7.87 -0.67
N ALA A 26 0.99 -8.54 -0.69
CA ALA A 26 0.93 -9.97 -0.39
C ALA A 26 1.66 -10.82 -1.45
N MET A 27 1.54 -10.45 -2.74
CA MET A 27 2.28 -11.09 -3.82
C MET A 27 3.80 -10.87 -3.67
N ALA A 28 4.22 -9.65 -3.35
CA ALA A 28 5.64 -9.34 -3.12
C ALA A 28 6.19 -10.11 -1.90
N ALA A 29 5.46 -10.13 -0.79
CA ALA A 29 5.84 -10.90 0.38
C ALA A 29 5.99 -12.40 0.08
N SER A 30 5.10 -12.96 -0.76
CA SER A 30 5.19 -14.35 -1.20
C SER A 30 6.44 -14.61 -2.05
N ARG A 31 6.86 -13.64 -2.87
CA ARG A 31 8.10 -13.70 -3.66
C ARG A 31 9.35 -13.66 -2.80
N ASP A 32 9.30 -12.93 -1.69
CA ASP A 32 10.34 -12.93 -0.64
C ASP A 32 10.35 -14.22 0.22
N GLY A 33 9.56 -15.25 -0.13
CA GLY A 33 9.47 -16.49 0.64
C GLY A 33 8.68 -16.36 1.96
N LYS A 34 8.00 -15.24 2.19
CA LYS A 34 7.17 -15.02 3.39
C LYS A 34 5.75 -15.56 3.17
N PHE A 35 5.03 -15.83 4.25
CA PHE A 35 3.61 -16.12 4.21
C PHE A 35 2.82 -14.82 4.22
N ALA A 36 1.92 -14.65 3.26
CA ALA A 36 1.08 -13.47 3.19
C ALA A 36 -0.38 -13.77 2.83
N ILE A 37 -1.28 -12.96 3.38
CA ILE A 37 -2.70 -12.98 3.07
C ILE A 37 -3.17 -11.53 2.90
N SER A 38 -3.85 -11.26 1.79
CA SER A 38 -4.61 -10.03 1.59
C SER A 38 -6.11 -10.29 1.64
N ASN A 39 -6.88 -9.43 2.31
CA ASN A 39 -8.34 -9.48 2.34
C ASN A 39 -8.91 -8.09 2.09
N PRO A 40 -9.80 -7.90 1.11
CA PRO A 40 -10.57 -6.67 0.99
C PRO A 40 -11.77 -6.69 1.94
N PHE A 41 -12.20 -5.50 2.38
CA PHE A 41 -13.43 -5.28 3.12
C PHE A 41 -14.14 -4.04 2.58
N PHE A 42 -15.33 -4.25 2.03
CA PHE A 42 -16.17 -3.19 1.49
C PHE A 42 -17.64 -3.56 1.67
N GLY A 43 -18.46 -2.57 2.00
CA GLY A 43 -19.90 -2.71 2.11
C GLY A 43 -20.61 -2.66 0.75
N ALA A 44 -21.94 -2.68 0.79
CA ALA A 44 -22.78 -2.70 -0.42
C ALA A 44 -22.79 -1.37 -1.21
N GLU A 45 -22.18 -0.31 -0.67
CA GLU A 45 -22.19 1.03 -1.25
C GLU A 45 -21.24 1.18 -2.44
N LYS A 46 -21.67 1.89 -3.50
CA LYS A 46 -21.02 1.80 -4.82
C LYS A 46 -19.89 2.80 -5.09
N ARG A 47 -20.03 4.10 -4.77
CA ARG A 47 -19.09 5.15 -5.19
C ARG A 47 -18.62 6.02 -4.04
N MET A 48 -17.30 6.25 -3.94
CA MET A 48 -16.66 7.01 -2.85
C MET A 48 -17.08 6.53 -1.45
N ALA A 49 -17.54 5.29 -1.37
CA ALA A 49 -17.82 4.59 -0.14
C ALA A 49 -16.50 4.27 0.57
N PRO A 50 -16.52 4.18 1.91
CA PRO A 50 -15.41 3.62 2.66
C PRO A 50 -14.98 2.27 2.06
N ALA A 51 -13.68 2.08 1.92
CA ALA A 51 -13.11 0.82 1.50
C ALA A 51 -11.90 0.54 2.38
N GLU A 52 -11.85 -0.66 2.96
CA GLU A 52 -10.70 -1.13 3.69
C GLU A 52 -10.08 -2.35 2.99
N SER A 53 -8.78 -2.53 3.17
CA SER A 53 -8.11 -3.78 2.82
C SER A 53 -7.02 -4.07 3.84
N TYR A 54 -6.76 -5.35 4.02
CA TYR A 54 -5.83 -5.84 5.01
C TYR A 54 -4.75 -6.64 4.32
N CYS A 55 -3.50 -6.44 4.74
CA CYS A 55 -2.37 -7.28 4.35
C CYS A 55 -1.69 -7.81 5.61
N ARG A 56 -1.54 -9.13 5.69
CA ARG A 56 -0.84 -9.81 6.77
C ARG A 56 0.39 -10.46 6.17
N ILE A 57 1.57 -10.17 6.71
CA ILE A 57 2.85 -10.71 6.23
C ILE A 57 3.59 -11.31 7.43
N GLY A 58 4.14 -12.52 7.30
CA GLY A 58 4.89 -13.15 8.38
C GLY A 58 5.77 -14.31 7.94
N VAL A 59 6.62 -14.76 8.84
CA VAL A 59 7.58 -15.87 8.61
C VAL A 59 6.97 -17.26 8.85
N SER A 60 5.70 -17.33 9.20
CA SER A 60 4.96 -18.58 9.42
C SER A 60 3.58 -18.51 8.80
N ARG A 61 3.00 -19.68 8.48
CA ARG A 61 1.64 -19.78 7.91
C ARG A 61 0.64 -18.93 8.68
N ILE A 62 -0.14 -18.15 7.94
CA ILE A 62 -1.20 -17.29 8.46
C ILE A 62 -2.53 -17.97 8.17
N TYR A 63 -3.31 -18.23 9.21
CA TYR A 63 -4.65 -18.84 9.08
C TYR A 63 -5.78 -17.82 9.25
N ASP A 64 -5.48 -16.67 9.85
CA ASP A 64 -6.44 -15.60 10.08
C ASP A 64 -6.99 -15.05 8.76
N ARG A 65 -8.32 -15.01 8.68
CA ARG A 65 -9.06 -14.41 7.58
C ARG A 65 -10.07 -13.42 8.14
N GLY A 66 -10.42 -12.43 7.33
CA GLY A 66 -11.38 -11.39 7.69
C GLY A 66 -10.73 -10.12 8.21
N GLU A 67 -11.49 -9.40 9.02
CA GLU A 67 -11.14 -8.07 9.54
C GLU A 67 -9.87 -8.08 10.39
N LEU A 68 -9.15 -6.98 10.34
CA LEU A 68 -7.88 -6.80 11.04
C LEU A 68 -8.08 -5.80 12.18
N VAL A 69 -8.32 -6.34 13.37
CA VAL A 69 -8.66 -5.56 14.57
C VAL A 69 -7.43 -4.83 15.14
N PHE A 70 -6.26 -5.49 15.13
CA PHE A 70 -5.03 -4.96 15.73
C PHE A 70 -3.90 -4.78 14.69
N PRO A 71 -3.87 -3.64 13.96
CA PRO A 71 -2.80 -3.32 13.04
C PRO A 71 -1.50 -2.90 13.73
N ASP A 72 -0.40 -3.23 13.08
CA ASP A 72 0.93 -2.66 13.33
C ASP A 72 1.15 -1.42 12.46
N VAL A 73 0.54 -1.39 11.27
CA VAL A 73 0.56 -0.23 10.37
C VAL A 73 -0.85 0.09 9.88
N ILE A 74 -1.16 1.38 9.80
CA ILE A 74 -2.36 1.89 9.14
C ILE A 74 -1.96 2.82 8.00
N GLU A 75 -2.49 2.57 6.81
CA GLU A 75 -2.35 3.47 5.66
C GLU A 75 -3.69 4.14 5.39
N VAL A 76 -3.68 5.47 5.32
CA VAL A 76 -4.82 6.30 4.95
C VAL A 76 -4.62 6.82 3.55
N PHE A 77 -5.36 6.27 2.59
CA PHE A 77 -5.21 6.57 1.16
C PHE A 77 -5.86 7.90 0.76
N HIS A 78 -6.79 8.43 1.57
CA HIS A 78 -7.51 9.65 1.24
C HIS A 78 -7.90 10.46 2.50
N PRO A 79 -7.77 11.81 2.48
CA PRO A 79 -8.08 12.67 3.63
C PRO A 79 -9.47 12.46 4.25
N GLN A 80 -10.49 12.19 3.43
CA GLN A 80 -11.88 11.97 3.88
C GLN A 80 -12.05 10.75 4.82
N VAL A 81 -11.11 9.82 4.86
CA VAL A 81 -11.09 8.76 5.88
C VAL A 81 -11.06 9.37 7.27
N ILE A 82 -10.30 10.45 7.44
CA ILE A 82 -10.14 11.19 8.70
C ILE A 82 -11.21 12.28 8.81
N THR A 83 -11.27 13.19 7.82
CA THR A 83 -12.08 14.42 7.94
C THR A 83 -13.59 14.20 7.87
N MET A 84 -14.03 13.12 7.22
CA MET A 84 -15.45 12.77 7.09
C MET A 84 -15.79 11.43 7.74
N GLY A 85 -14.83 10.81 8.43
CA GLY A 85 -15.00 9.48 9.00
C GLY A 85 -15.38 8.40 7.98
N LYS A 86 -14.93 8.51 6.73
CA LYS A 86 -15.22 7.53 5.67
C LYS A 86 -14.33 6.29 5.81
N SER A 87 -14.50 5.58 6.92
CA SER A 87 -13.79 4.36 7.30
C SER A 87 -14.78 3.40 7.95
N TYR A 88 -14.59 2.09 7.80
CA TYR A 88 -15.38 1.13 8.56
C TYR A 88 -14.92 1.04 10.02
N THR A 89 -13.65 1.40 10.26
CA THR A 89 -13.08 1.50 11.59
C THR A 89 -12.89 2.98 11.98
N MET A 90 -13.62 3.44 13.01
CA MET A 90 -13.50 4.81 13.56
C MET A 90 -13.25 4.82 15.08
N PRO A 91 -12.38 5.70 15.62
CA PRO A 91 -11.46 6.58 14.89
C PRO A 91 -10.53 5.76 13.97
N PHE A 92 -10.02 6.37 12.91
CA PHE A 92 -9.31 5.63 11.85
C PHE A 92 -8.10 4.83 12.35
N TYR A 93 -7.53 5.22 13.50
CA TYR A 93 -6.44 4.52 14.19
C TYR A 93 -6.88 3.48 15.23
N SER A 94 -8.19 3.20 15.35
CA SER A 94 -8.69 2.26 16.35
C SER A 94 -8.03 0.87 16.21
N GLY A 95 -7.54 0.35 17.34
CA GLY A 95 -6.81 -0.91 17.43
C GLY A 95 -5.31 -0.85 17.05
N ILE A 96 -4.78 0.31 16.66
CA ILE A 96 -3.33 0.46 16.42
C ILE A 96 -2.54 0.00 17.65
N LYS A 97 -1.55 -0.84 17.42
CA LYS A 97 -0.66 -1.33 18.48
C LYS A 97 0.36 -0.27 18.88
N GLU A 98 0.86 -0.39 20.10
CA GLU A 98 2.01 0.39 20.57
C GLU A 98 3.21 0.22 19.62
N ASN A 99 3.96 1.31 19.44
CA ASN A 99 5.09 1.39 18.48
C ASN A 99 4.68 1.13 17.02
N GLY A 100 3.39 1.32 16.70
CA GLY A 100 2.86 1.21 15.34
C GLY A 100 3.21 2.41 14.48
N VAL A 101 2.80 2.35 13.21
CA VAL A 101 2.99 3.45 12.25
C VAL A 101 1.68 3.78 11.55
N VAL A 102 1.42 5.06 11.37
CA VAL A 102 0.31 5.58 10.57
C VAL A 102 0.89 6.35 9.37
N VAL A 103 0.56 5.92 8.16
CA VAL A 103 0.92 6.61 6.92
C VAL A 103 -0.31 7.33 6.38
N ILE A 104 -0.24 8.65 6.18
CA ILE A 104 -1.36 9.48 5.74
C ILE A 104 -1.03 10.12 4.41
N ASN A 105 -1.81 9.79 3.38
CA ASN A 105 -1.80 10.53 2.11
C ASN A 105 -2.51 11.88 2.29
N SER A 106 -1.74 12.92 2.62
CA SER A 106 -2.22 14.29 2.67
C SER A 106 -1.06 15.27 2.57
N ASP A 107 -1.34 16.41 1.96
CA ASP A 107 -0.46 17.57 1.85
C ASP A 107 -0.57 18.55 3.01
N VAL A 108 -1.53 18.33 3.91
CA VAL A 108 -1.78 19.14 5.10
C VAL A 108 -1.94 18.25 6.34
N PRO A 109 -1.64 18.76 7.55
CA PRO A 109 -1.99 18.08 8.79
C PRO A 109 -3.51 17.91 8.92
N LEU A 110 -3.94 16.73 9.37
CA LEU A 110 -5.36 16.35 9.48
C LEU A 110 -5.78 15.91 10.89
N LEU A 111 -4.81 15.65 11.77
CA LEU A 111 -5.07 15.13 13.11
C LEU A 111 -5.42 16.27 14.06
N SER A 112 -6.43 16.02 14.90
CA SER A 112 -6.73 16.90 16.04
C SER A 112 -5.68 16.76 17.14
N ASP A 113 -5.65 17.70 18.09
CA ASP A 113 -4.76 17.62 19.26
C ASP A 113 -5.01 16.34 20.09
N GLU A 114 -6.26 15.88 20.15
CA GLU A 114 -6.63 14.63 20.82
C GLU A 114 -6.06 13.40 20.10
N ASP A 115 -6.17 13.35 18.76
CA ASP A 115 -5.59 12.27 17.96
C ASP A 115 -4.08 12.22 18.12
N VAL A 116 -3.41 13.37 18.06
CA VAL A 116 -1.96 13.48 18.25
C VAL A 116 -1.56 12.99 19.64
N LYS A 117 -2.27 13.42 20.68
CA LYS A 117 -2.03 12.96 22.06
C LYS A 117 -2.18 11.45 22.17
N ARG A 118 -3.28 10.89 21.65
CA ARG A 118 -3.57 9.46 21.74
C ARG A 118 -2.54 8.60 21.01
N LEU A 119 -2.11 9.01 19.83
CA LEU A 119 -1.07 8.30 19.07
C LEU A 119 0.29 8.41 19.76
N LYS A 120 0.62 9.57 20.33
CA LYS A 120 1.85 9.77 21.10
C LYS A 120 1.90 8.92 22.37
N ASP A 121 0.78 8.79 23.09
CA ASP A 121 0.68 7.94 24.29
C ASP A 121 0.96 6.46 23.98
N LEU A 122 0.69 6.01 22.75
CA LEU A 122 0.99 4.66 22.26
C LEU A 122 2.35 4.54 21.57
N ASN A 123 3.15 5.61 21.57
CA ASN A 123 4.39 5.72 20.81
C ASN A 123 4.21 5.38 19.32
N VAL A 124 3.08 5.78 18.72
CA VAL A 124 2.80 5.56 17.30
C VAL A 124 3.39 6.70 16.48
N ALA A 125 4.18 6.35 15.47
CA ALA A 125 4.76 7.33 14.56
C ALA A 125 3.78 7.66 13.42
N VAL A 126 3.72 8.94 13.03
CA VAL A 126 2.84 9.42 11.95
C VAL A 126 3.67 9.96 10.80
N PHE A 127 3.56 9.32 9.64
CA PHE A 127 4.20 9.73 8.40
C PHE A 127 3.18 10.36 7.45
N TYR A 128 3.37 11.63 7.12
CA TYR A 128 2.62 12.31 6.07
C TYR A 128 3.35 12.21 4.74
N ILE A 129 2.63 11.83 3.69
CA ILE A 129 3.14 11.86 2.32
C ILE A 129 2.13 12.50 1.38
N LYS A 130 2.60 13.32 0.44
CA LYS A 130 1.80 13.86 -0.67
C LYS A 130 1.65 12.82 -1.77
N GLY A 131 1.09 11.67 -1.44
CA GLY A 131 1.14 10.47 -2.28
C GLY A 131 0.51 10.66 -3.66
N THR A 132 -0.59 11.41 -3.72
CA THR A 132 -1.25 11.78 -4.99
C THR A 132 -0.37 12.70 -5.84
N GLN A 133 0.32 13.66 -5.21
CA GLN A 133 1.22 14.57 -5.92
C GLN A 133 2.42 13.82 -6.48
N VAL A 134 3.04 12.94 -5.68
CA VAL A 134 4.15 12.08 -6.14
C VAL A 134 3.73 11.22 -7.34
N ALA A 135 2.52 10.65 -7.32
CA ALA A 135 2.00 9.86 -8.43
C ALA A 135 1.78 10.72 -9.70
N LEU A 136 1.30 11.95 -9.56
CA LEU A 136 1.16 12.89 -10.67
C LEU A 136 2.51 13.31 -11.25
N GLU A 137 3.51 13.58 -10.41
CA GLU A 137 4.85 14.00 -10.83
C GLU A 137 5.61 12.88 -11.54
N VAL A 138 5.55 11.65 -11.02
CA VAL A 138 6.33 10.51 -11.55
C VAL A 138 5.57 9.76 -12.65
N ALA A 139 4.34 9.33 -12.37
CA ALA A 139 3.57 8.54 -13.32
C ALA A 139 2.74 9.39 -14.30
N GLY A 140 2.47 10.66 -13.99
CA GLY A 140 1.57 11.51 -14.77
C GLY A 140 0.09 11.19 -14.54
N THR A 141 -0.26 10.48 -13.47
CA THR A 141 -1.64 10.12 -13.15
C THR A 141 -1.84 9.86 -11.65
N GLU A 142 -2.96 10.34 -11.12
CA GLU A 142 -3.38 10.05 -9.74
C GLU A 142 -3.72 8.57 -9.51
N LEU A 143 -3.96 7.79 -10.57
CA LEU A 143 -4.24 6.35 -10.46
C LEU A 143 -3.07 5.56 -9.87
N SER A 144 -1.86 6.11 -9.91
CA SER A 144 -0.65 5.53 -9.31
C SER A 144 -0.45 5.94 -7.84
N THR A 145 -1.41 6.63 -7.22
CA THR A 145 -1.34 6.99 -5.77
C THR A 145 -1.15 5.75 -4.90
N ASN A 146 -1.79 4.64 -5.24
CA ASN A 146 -1.59 3.38 -4.52
C ASN A 146 -0.16 2.84 -4.61
N MET A 147 0.57 3.14 -5.70
CA MET A 147 2.00 2.80 -5.82
C MET A 147 2.84 3.60 -4.84
N THR A 148 2.51 4.89 -4.68
CA THR A 148 3.14 5.72 -3.63
C THR A 148 2.92 5.14 -2.24
N MET A 149 1.71 4.68 -1.94
CA MET A 149 1.39 4.09 -0.63
C MET A 149 2.17 2.78 -0.41
N ILE A 150 2.18 1.87 -1.39
CA ILE A 150 2.96 0.61 -1.36
C ILE A 150 4.45 0.89 -1.09
N GLY A 151 5.03 1.85 -1.82
CA GLY A 151 6.43 2.22 -1.62
C GLY A 151 6.66 2.81 -0.24
N SER A 152 5.75 3.66 0.25
CA SER A 152 5.86 4.28 1.59
C SER A 152 5.89 3.26 2.72
N VAL A 153 4.91 2.34 2.76
CA VAL A 153 4.87 1.31 3.81
C VAL A 153 6.06 0.35 3.70
N SER A 154 6.48 0.01 2.50
CA SER A 154 7.63 -0.87 2.28
C SER A 154 8.94 -0.19 2.66
N GLY A 155 9.07 1.13 2.42
CA GLY A 155 10.24 1.93 2.79
C GLY A 155 10.43 2.04 4.29
N ILE A 156 9.33 2.26 5.02
CA ILE A 156 9.34 2.32 6.50
C ILE A 156 9.59 0.94 7.09
N THR A 157 8.85 -0.07 6.62
CA THR A 157 8.80 -1.36 7.34
C THR A 157 9.77 -2.41 6.85
N LYS A 158 10.33 -2.21 5.65
CA LYS A 158 11.13 -3.22 4.95
C LYS A 158 10.44 -4.59 4.86
N CYS A 159 9.10 -4.61 4.89
CA CYS A 159 8.34 -5.86 4.94
C CYS A 159 8.51 -6.71 3.66
N VAL A 160 8.81 -6.05 2.54
CA VAL A 160 9.09 -6.66 1.24
C VAL A 160 10.27 -5.97 0.55
N SER A 161 11.03 -6.72 -0.24
CA SER A 161 12.11 -6.19 -1.07
C SER A 161 11.58 -5.41 -2.29
N LEU A 162 12.39 -4.47 -2.81
CA LEU A 162 12.06 -3.77 -4.07
C LEU A 162 12.00 -4.74 -5.26
N GLU A 163 12.86 -5.76 -5.29
CA GLU A 163 12.85 -6.80 -6.32
C GLU A 163 11.53 -7.60 -6.31
N ALA A 164 11.06 -7.99 -5.12
CA ALA A 164 9.79 -8.68 -5.00
C ALA A 164 8.59 -7.80 -5.38
N LEU A 165 8.65 -6.50 -5.06
CA LEU A 165 7.64 -5.52 -5.49
C LEU A 165 7.61 -5.39 -7.01
N GLU A 166 8.76 -5.28 -7.66
CA GLU A 166 8.87 -5.27 -9.12
C GLU A 166 8.24 -6.52 -9.73
N GLY A 167 8.61 -7.71 -9.24
CA GLY A 167 8.03 -8.97 -9.69
C GLY A 167 6.52 -9.06 -9.48
N ALA A 168 6.01 -8.56 -8.35
CA ALA A 168 4.58 -8.53 -8.06
C ALA A 168 3.81 -7.57 -8.98
N LEU A 169 4.37 -6.39 -9.27
CA LEU A 169 3.79 -5.43 -10.21
C LEU A 169 3.81 -5.98 -11.64
N GLN A 170 4.89 -6.63 -12.05
CA GLN A 170 5.00 -7.28 -13.36
C GLN A 170 3.95 -8.38 -13.52
N GLU A 171 3.73 -9.20 -12.49
CA GLU A 171 2.71 -10.24 -12.55
C GLU A 171 1.30 -9.67 -12.57
N ARG A 172 1.05 -8.60 -11.81
CA ARG A 172 -0.27 -7.98 -11.71
C ARG A 172 -0.66 -7.21 -12.97
N PHE A 173 0.27 -6.45 -13.55
CA PHE A 173 0.00 -5.51 -14.65
C PHE A 173 0.65 -5.93 -15.98
N GLY A 174 1.69 -6.75 -15.94
CA GLY A 174 2.50 -7.16 -17.09
C GLY A 174 2.09 -8.47 -17.77
N LYS A 175 0.93 -9.07 -17.46
CA LYS A 175 0.50 -10.34 -18.10
C LYS A 175 0.59 -10.26 -19.63
N LYS A 176 1.38 -11.19 -20.21
CA LYS A 176 1.49 -11.45 -21.65
C LYS A 176 0.14 -11.91 -22.21
N PHE A 177 -0.18 -11.45 -23.41
CA PHE A 177 -1.29 -11.99 -24.17
C PHE A 177 -0.81 -13.26 -24.88
N VAL A 178 -1.54 -14.37 -24.74
CA VAL A 178 -1.33 -15.58 -25.55
C VAL A 178 -2.06 -15.34 -26.87
N ALA A 179 -1.31 -15.12 -27.95
CA ALA A 179 -1.90 -15.00 -29.28
C ALA A 179 -2.45 -16.37 -29.70
N SER A 180 -3.77 -16.50 -29.86
CA SER A 180 -4.37 -17.61 -30.61
C SER A 180 -3.94 -17.47 -32.07
N GLY A 181 -3.31 -18.51 -32.63
CA GLY A 181 -2.47 -18.47 -33.85
C GLY A 181 -3.18 -18.18 -35.18
N GLY A 182 -3.93 -17.09 -35.31
CA GLY A 182 -4.73 -16.79 -36.49
C GLY A 182 -4.58 -15.42 -37.15
N THR A 183 -3.80 -14.47 -36.63
CA THR A 183 -3.79 -13.10 -37.21
C THR A 183 -2.42 -12.42 -37.15
N ALA A 184 -1.64 -12.60 -38.23
CA ALA A 184 -0.42 -11.84 -38.51
C ALA A 184 -0.68 -10.36 -38.90
N THR A 185 -1.93 -9.89 -38.87
CA THR A 185 -2.35 -8.54 -39.30
C THR A 185 -2.64 -7.56 -38.16
N LEU A 186 -2.32 -7.92 -36.91
CA LEU A 186 -2.66 -7.12 -35.73
C LEU A 186 -1.46 -6.39 -35.08
N ASP A 187 -0.32 -6.29 -35.77
CA ASP A 187 0.97 -5.99 -35.14
C ASP A 187 1.16 -4.56 -34.59
N GLU A 188 0.74 -3.50 -35.28
CA GLU A 188 1.09 -2.13 -34.82
C GLU A 188 0.25 -1.63 -33.65
N ALA A 189 -1.07 -1.86 -33.69
CA ALA A 189 -1.97 -1.49 -32.59
C ALA A 189 -1.65 -2.31 -31.32
N ILE A 190 -1.23 -3.56 -31.51
CA ILE A 190 -0.77 -4.43 -30.44
C ILE A 190 0.57 -3.94 -29.88
N LYS A 191 1.58 -3.67 -30.73
CA LYS A 191 2.88 -3.10 -30.31
C LYS A 191 2.70 -1.80 -29.53
N LYS A 192 1.85 -0.87 -29.99
CA LYS A 192 1.53 0.38 -29.26
C LYS A 192 0.89 0.12 -27.90
N LYS A 193 -0.04 -0.83 -27.82
CA LYS A 193 -0.66 -1.23 -26.53
C LYS A 193 0.37 -1.86 -25.58
N PHE A 194 1.30 -2.67 -26.09
CA PHE A 194 2.38 -3.27 -25.29
C PHE A 194 3.37 -2.22 -24.79
N ALA A 195 3.88 -1.36 -25.67
CA ALA A 195 4.77 -0.25 -25.29
C ALA A 195 4.11 0.65 -24.24
N LYS A 196 2.80 0.93 -24.38
CA LYS A 196 2.04 1.67 -23.37
C LYS A 196 1.97 0.95 -22.03
N LYS A 197 1.78 -0.38 -22.02
CA LYS A 197 1.76 -1.17 -20.78
C LYS A 197 3.12 -1.22 -20.09
N GLU A 198 4.20 -1.43 -20.85
CA GLU A 198 5.56 -1.41 -20.29
C GLU A 198 5.92 -0.04 -19.73
N MET A 199 5.55 1.03 -20.43
CA MET A 199 5.72 2.40 -19.94
C MET A 199 4.93 2.65 -18.65
N LEU A 200 3.70 2.15 -18.55
CA LEU A 200 2.90 2.27 -17.31
C LEU A 200 3.49 1.46 -16.16
N LEU A 201 3.98 0.25 -16.44
CA LEU A 201 4.64 -0.59 -15.44
C LEU A 201 5.91 0.10 -14.91
N LYS A 202 6.74 0.62 -15.82
CA LYS A 202 7.96 1.36 -15.47
C LYS A 202 7.63 2.58 -14.59
N LYS A 203 6.64 3.38 -14.98
CA LYS A 203 6.17 4.54 -14.21
C LYS A 203 5.66 4.18 -12.82
N ASN A 204 4.92 3.07 -12.71
CA ASN A 204 4.46 2.56 -11.42
C ASN A 204 5.64 2.14 -10.54
N LEU A 205 6.62 1.44 -11.11
CA LEU A 205 7.83 1.04 -10.39
C LEU A 205 8.64 2.26 -9.93
N GLU A 206 8.85 3.25 -10.80
CA GLU A 206 9.52 4.51 -10.46
C GLU A 206 8.79 5.24 -9.31
N THR A 207 7.46 5.21 -9.30
CA THR A 207 6.64 5.79 -8.22
C THR A 207 6.83 5.03 -6.90
N VAL A 208 6.89 3.69 -6.95
CA VAL A 208 7.19 2.86 -5.77
C VAL A 208 8.59 3.17 -5.24
N VAL A 209 9.61 3.21 -6.11
CA VAL A 209 11.00 3.46 -5.69
C VAL A 209 11.12 4.85 -5.06
N LYS A 210 10.56 5.87 -5.70
CA LYS A 210 10.62 7.25 -5.19
C LYS A 210 10.02 7.38 -3.79
N SER A 211 8.84 6.80 -3.59
CA SER A 211 8.16 6.84 -2.29
C SER A 211 8.82 5.94 -1.24
N TYR A 212 9.40 4.81 -1.66
CA TYR A 212 10.20 3.94 -0.81
C TYR A 212 11.42 4.68 -0.24
N GLU A 213 12.16 5.41 -1.08
CA GLU A 213 13.32 6.21 -0.64
C GLU A 213 12.90 7.28 0.36
N MET A 214 11.88 8.08 0.04
CA MET A 214 11.35 9.13 0.93
C MET A 214 10.94 8.59 2.30
N ALA A 215 10.25 7.45 2.31
CA ALA A 215 9.74 6.84 3.53
C ALA A 215 10.86 6.13 4.32
N SER A 216 11.90 5.63 3.64
CA SER A 216 13.10 5.08 4.27
C SER A 216 13.90 6.16 4.99
N GLU A 217 14.17 7.28 4.32
CA GLU A 217 14.87 8.44 4.91
C GLU A 217 14.11 8.98 6.12
N TRP A 218 12.77 9.07 6.02
CA TRP A 218 11.94 9.47 7.14
C TRP A 218 12.02 8.47 8.31
N ALA A 219 11.98 7.17 8.04
CA ALA A 219 12.08 6.14 9.08
C ALA A 219 13.45 6.20 9.80
N GLU A 220 14.54 6.34 9.05
CA GLU A 220 15.90 6.48 9.60
C GLU A 220 16.02 7.73 10.48
N LYS A 221 15.56 8.89 9.98
CA LYS A 221 15.60 10.15 10.71
C LYS A 221 14.81 10.13 12.02
N ASN A 222 13.73 9.36 12.06
CA ASN A 222 12.83 9.25 13.22
C ASN A 222 13.10 7.99 14.06
N ASN A 223 14.16 7.22 13.78
CA ASN A 223 14.52 5.98 14.47
C ASN A 223 13.35 4.96 14.52
N ILE A 224 12.62 4.81 13.41
CA ILE A 224 11.51 3.87 13.30
C ILE A 224 12.05 2.48 12.97
N GLU A 225 11.94 1.57 13.93
CA GLU A 225 12.52 0.23 13.80
C GLU A 225 11.47 -0.88 13.51
N LEU A 226 10.28 -0.53 13.01
CA LEU A 226 9.22 -1.52 12.77
C LEU A 226 9.56 -2.36 11.53
N ALA A 227 9.93 -3.63 11.69
CA ALA A 227 10.25 -4.50 10.56
C ALA A 227 9.65 -5.91 10.70
N VAL A 228 9.63 -6.66 9.59
CA VAL A 228 9.33 -8.11 9.61
C VAL A 228 10.64 -8.88 9.56
N ALA A 229 10.72 -9.97 10.33
CA ALA A 229 11.85 -10.89 10.26
C ALA A 229 12.07 -11.41 8.83
N ALA A 230 13.34 -11.63 8.47
CA ALA A 230 13.67 -12.35 7.25
C ALA A 230 13.11 -13.79 7.31
N ALA A 231 12.77 -14.34 6.13
CA ALA A 231 12.23 -15.70 6.00
C ALA A 231 13.27 -16.77 6.37
#